data_AF-A0A5B7ATI6-F1
#
_entry.id   AF-A0A5B7ATI6-F1
#
_cell.length_a   1.000
_cell.length_b   1.000
_cell.length_c   1.000
_cell.angle_alpha   90.00
_cell.angle_beta   90.00
_cell.angle_gamma   90.00
#
_symmetry.space_group_name_H-M   'P 1'
#
loop_
_entity.id
_entity.type
_entity.pdbx_description
1 polymer ?
#
loop_
_entity_poly.entity_id
_entity_poly.type
_entity_poly.pdbx_seq_one_letter_code
_entity_poly.pdbx_strand_id
1 'polypeptide(L)'
;LLSKELGDFCLSQILSGGSCEDVVESIHNSLMKVQEDMRNGQVALEKYVITKTLTKPPEAYPDAKNQPHVEVALRLKKSGYSTGCSAGDTVPYIICCEQGTSSGTSTGIAQRARHPNELKKDNGKWMIDIDYYLSQQIHPVVSRLCASIQGTSPARLADCLGLDSSKFQSKSSEAVNNDPSSLLLCAVDDEERYRGCVPLILSCPSCSSSFDCPTVFNSICSSIKEKPTDLQPGESSGNFWCKLRCPKCPEEGDVGRMSPALIANQVKRQAEGFISTYYKGLMTCDDETCKYTTRSLNLQVIGDSERGTVCPNYPRCNGHLVRKYTEADLYKQLTYFCHVLDTVRCIDKIEVHIRIPVEKELARIRPLVNLAASTVQKIRDRCAYGWVQLKDLIVTI
;
A
#
# COMPACT_ATOMS: atom_id res chain seq x y z
N LEU A 1 5.41 10.10 -28.07
CA LEU A 1 5.58 9.78 -26.63
C LEU A 1 5.83 8.29 -26.55
N LEU A 2 6.94 7.88 -25.94
CA LEU A 2 7.33 6.46 -25.89
C LEU A 2 6.27 5.57 -25.24
N SER A 3 5.63 6.05 -24.17
CA SER A 3 4.55 5.33 -23.47
C SER A 3 3.34 5.06 -24.36
N LYS A 4 3.01 5.97 -25.27
CA LYS A 4 1.90 5.79 -26.22
C LYS A 4 2.24 4.71 -27.25
N GLU A 5 3.42 4.79 -27.87
CA GLU A 5 3.88 3.81 -28.85
C GLU A 5 3.90 2.39 -28.26
N LEU A 6 4.40 2.26 -27.02
CA LEU A 6 4.42 0.96 -26.34
C LEU A 6 3.03 0.48 -25.94
N GLY A 7 2.15 1.39 -25.52
CA GLY A 7 0.74 1.06 -25.24
C GLY A 7 0.00 0.56 -26.47
N ASP A 8 0.18 1.24 -27.61
CA ASP A 8 -0.41 0.83 -28.90
C ASP A 8 0.14 -0.54 -29.34
N PHE A 9 1.44 -0.79 -29.17
CA PHE A 9 2.06 -2.10 -29.41
C PHE A 9 1.42 -3.19 -28.52
N CYS A 10 1.36 -2.98 -27.21
CA CYS A 10 0.75 -3.95 -26.28
C CYS A 10 -0.69 -4.26 -26.69
N LEU A 11 -1.48 -3.22 -27.00
CA LEU A 11 -2.87 -3.40 -27.42
C LEU A 11 -2.98 -4.23 -28.71
N SER A 12 -2.12 -3.96 -29.70
CA SER A 12 -2.08 -4.73 -30.95
C SER A 12 -1.73 -6.21 -30.73
N GLN A 13 -0.83 -6.52 -29.78
CA GLN A 13 -0.49 -7.89 -29.44
C GLN A 13 -1.65 -8.57 -28.72
N ILE A 14 -2.28 -7.88 -27.77
CA ILE A 14 -3.44 -8.39 -27.02
C ILE A 14 -4.61 -8.71 -27.93
N LEU A 15 -4.86 -7.86 -28.94
CA LEU A 15 -5.96 -8.03 -29.90
C LEU A 15 -5.57 -8.84 -31.15
N SER A 16 -4.35 -9.40 -31.19
CA SER A 16 -3.85 -10.14 -32.37
C SER A 16 -4.54 -11.50 -32.59
N GLY A 17 -5.19 -12.05 -31.55
CA GLY A 17 -5.76 -13.40 -31.57
C GLY A 17 -4.72 -14.52 -31.43
N GLY A 18 -3.47 -14.20 -31.10
CA GLY A 18 -2.43 -15.18 -30.76
C GLY A 18 -2.71 -15.91 -29.44
N SER A 19 -1.90 -16.93 -29.13
CA SER A 19 -2.00 -17.62 -27.85
C SER A 19 -1.64 -16.68 -26.69
N CYS A 20 -2.23 -16.88 -25.51
CA CYS A 20 -1.93 -16.03 -24.36
C CYS A 20 -0.44 -16.04 -23.99
N GLU A 21 0.23 -17.18 -24.15
CA GLU A 21 1.66 -17.33 -23.85
C GLU A 21 2.52 -16.49 -24.82
N ASP A 22 2.25 -16.60 -26.13
CA ASP A 22 2.99 -15.85 -27.15
C ASP A 22 2.82 -14.33 -26.99
N VAL A 23 1.59 -13.89 -26.67
CA VAL A 23 1.28 -12.47 -26.43
C VAL A 23 2.03 -11.96 -25.21
N VAL A 24 2.04 -12.70 -24.11
CA VAL A 24 2.74 -12.32 -22.88
C VAL A 24 4.25 -12.25 -23.12
N GLU A 25 4.82 -13.25 -23.80
CA GLU A 25 6.25 -13.29 -24.13
C GLU A 25 6.65 -12.11 -25.04
N SER A 26 5.85 -11.81 -26.07
CA SER A 26 6.07 -10.67 -26.97
C SER A 26 6.08 -9.33 -26.21
N ILE A 27 5.13 -9.16 -25.28
CA ILE A 27 5.06 -7.96 -24.43
C ILE A 27 6.30 -7.88 -23.52
N HIS A 28 6.68 -8.96 -22.83
CA HIS A 28 7.85 -8.99 -21.95
C HIS A 28 9.14 -8.68 -22.70
N ASN A 29 9.34 -9.30 -23.87
CA ASN A 29 10.50 -9.06 -24.73
C ASN A 29 10.57 -7.61 -25.21
N SER A 30 9.43 -7.02 -25.58
CA SER A 30 9.38 -5.61 -25.96
C SER A 30 9.72 -4.68 -24.80
N LEU A 31 9.29 -4.99 -23.56
CA LEU A 31 9.61 -4.18 -22.38
C LEU A 31 11.10 -4.22 -22.06
N MET A 32 11.72 -5.40 -22.12
CA MET A 32 13.16 -5.56 -21.91
C MET A 32 13.96 -4.77 -22.94
N LYS A 33 13.59 -4.86 -24.22
CA LYS A 33 14.24 -4.10 -25.30
C LYS A 33 14.11 -2.59 -25.10
N VAL A 34 12.91 -2.10 -24.79
CA VAL A 34 12.69 -0.66 -24.57
C VAL A 34 13.51 -0.16 -23.39
N GLN A 35 13.60 -0.92 -22.30
CA GLN A 35 14.45 -0.56 -21.17
C GLN A 35 15.93 -0.45 -21.58
N GLU A 36 16.45 -1.42 -22.34
CA GLU A 36 17.83 -1.40 -22.83
C GLU A 36 18.07 -0.20 -23.74
N ASP A 37 17.20 0.03 -24.73
CA ASP A 37 17.31 1.16 -25.66
C ASP A 37 17.29 2.51 -24.92
N MET A 38 16.45 2.63 -23.88
CA MET A 38 16.39 3.84 -23.04
C MET A 38 17.67 4.05 -22.23
N ARG A 39 18.20 3.00 -21.59
CA ARG A 39 19.43 3.08 -20.78
C ARG A 39 20.68 3.30 -21.63
N ASN A 40 20.70 2.77 -22.85
CA ASN A 40 21.76 2.97 -23.83
C ASN A 40 21.69 4.32 -24.55
N GLY A 41 20.66 5.14 -24.28
CA GLY A 41 20.50 6.46 -24.89
C GLY A 41 20.12 6.42 -26.38
N GLN A 42 19.57 5.30 -26.87
CA GLN A 42 19.18 5.13 -28.27
C GLN A 42 17.81 5.75 -28.59
N VAL A 43 17.06 6.14 -27.56
CA VAL A 43 15.75 6.78 -27.69
C VAL A 43 15.90 8.29 -27.88
N ALA A 44 15.31 8.82 -28.95
CA ALA A 44 15.32 10.24 -29.27
C ALA A 44 14.65 11.11 -28.18
N LEU A 45 15.20 12.32 -27.97
CA LEU A 45 14.76 13.25 -26.92
C LEU A 45 13.28 13.64 -27.07
N GLU A 46 12.77 13.74 -28.30
CA GLU A 46 11.37 14.09 -28.58
C GLU A 46 10.38 13.08 -27.97
N LYS A 47 10.79 11.81 -27.79
CA LYS A 47 9.93 10.77 -27.23
C LYS A 47 9.68 10.92 -25.73
N TYR A 48 10.51 11.71 -25.04
CA TYR A 48 10.42 12.00 -23.60
C TYR A 48 9.65 13.28 -23.28
N VAL A 49 9.30 14.11 -24.28
CA VAL A 49 8.65 15.39 -24.05
C VAL A 49 7.21 15.17 -23.57
N ILE A 50 6.91 15.67 -22.37
CA ILE A 50 5.56 15.70 -21.80
C ILE A 50 5.01 17.11 -21.98
N THR A 51 3.78 17.23 -22.48
CA THR A 51 3.10 18.51 -22.68
C THR A 51 1.93 18.65 -21.71
N LYS A 52 1.77 19.82 -21.11
CA LYS A 52 0.61 20.13 -20.27
C LYS A 52 0.18 21.59 -20.40
N THR A 53 -1.12 21.82 -20.50
CA THR A 53 -1.70 23.15 -20.65
C THR A 53 -1.87 23.85 -19.31
N LEU A 54 -1.50 25.12 -19.24
CA LEU A 54 -1.75 25.99 -18.10
C LEU A 54 -3.21 26.44 -18.12
N THR A 55 -3.98 26.15 -17.07
CA THR A 55 -5.38 26.61 -16.94
C THR A 55 -5.49 27.99 -16.28
N LYS A 56 -4.43 28.43 -15.60
CA LYS A 56 -4.31 29.71 -14.89
C LYS A 56 -2.92 30.30 -15.15
N PRO A 57 -2.68 31.59 -14.89
CA PRO A 57 -1.32 32.12 -14.90
C PRO A 57 -0.44 31.36 -13.89
N PRO A 58 0.85 31.10 -14.19
CA PRO A 58 1.72 30.28 -13.35
C PRO A 58 1.80 30.72 -11.88
N GLU A 59 1.68 32.02 -11.61
CA GLU A 59 1.74 32.59 -10.25
C GLU A 59 0.48 32.31 -9.41
N ALA A 60 -0.65 32.01 -10.05
CA ALA A 60 -1.93 31.78 -9.37
C ALA A 60 -2.12 30.32 -8.93
N TYR A 61 -1.13 29.45 -9.12
CA TYR A 61 -1.17 28.06 -8.68
C TYR A 61 -0.71 27.94 -7.21
N PRO A 62 -1.59 27.52 -6.27
CA PRO A 62 -1.22 27.36 -4.86
C PRO A 62 -0.16 26.27 -4.65
N ASP A 63 -0.16 25.23 -5.49
CA ASP A 63 0.77 24.09 -5.43
C ASP A 63 1.82 24.11 -6.55
N ALA A 64 2.28 25.28 -6.97
CA ALA A 64 3.24 25.41 -8.09
C ALA A 64 4.48 24.51 -7.91
N LYS A 65 4.99 24.39 -6.69
CA LYS A 65 6.18 23.57 -6.33
C LYS A 65 6.01 22.07 -6.55
N ASN A 66 4.78 21.58 -6.69
CA ASN A 66 4.48 20.17 -6.93
C ASN A 66 4.09 19.89 -8.39
N GLN A 67 4.01 20.93 -9.23
CA GLN A 67 3.52 20.83 -10.60
C GLN A 67 4.64 21.12 -11.62
N PRO A 68 5.17 20.09 -12.32
CA PRO A 68 6.29 20.23 -13.26
C PRO A 68 6.15 21.33 -14.32
N HIS A 69 5.05 21.30 -15.08
CA HIS A 69 4.72 22.32 -16.09
C HIS A 69 4.62 23.76 -15.55
N VAL A 70 4.15 23.96 -14.31
CA VAL A 70 4.05 25.30 -13.71
C VAL A 70 5.44 25.80 -13.31
N GLU A 71 6.27 24.95 -12.69
CA GLU A 71 7.64 25.30 -12.32
C GLU A 71 8.51 25.64 -13.54
N VAL A 72 8.34 24.89 -14.64
CA VAL A 72 9.03 25.17 -15.90
C VAL A 72 8.56 26.51 -16.49
N ALA A 73 7.26 26.78 -16.50
CA ALA A 73 6.73 28.07 -16.97
C ALA A 73 7.24 29.25 -16.12
N LEU A 74 7.26 29.11 -14.79
CA LEU A 74 7.82 30.11 -13.88
C LEU A 74 9.32 30.36 -14.16
N ARG A 75 10.09 29.30 -14.45
CA ARG A 75 11.50 29.42 -14.79
C ARG A 75 11.71 30.14 -16.12
N LEU A 76 10.98 29.76 -17.16
CA LEU A 76 11.03 30.41 -18.47
C LEU A 76 10.71 31.91 -18.37
N LYS A 77 9.68 32.26 -17.59
CA LYS A 77 9.30 33.65 -17.33
C LYS A 77 10.40 34.43 -16.62
N LYS A 78 11.05 33.83 -15.61
CA LYS A 78 12.23 34.43 -14.93
C LYS A 78 13.42 34.63 -15.88
N SER A 79 13.58 33.75 -16.86
CA SER A 79 14.61 33.84 -17.90
C SER A 79 14.25 34.82 -19.03
N GLY A 80 13.14 35.55 -18.93
CA GLY A 80 12.73 36.58 -19.89
C GLY A 80 11.90 36.09 -21.07
N TYR A 81 11.53 34.80 -21.12
CA TYR A 81 10.65 34.27 -22.17
C TYR A 81 9.17 34.57 -21.82
N SER A 82 8.47 35.26 -22.74
CA SER A 82 7.05 35.62 -22.57
C SER A 82 6.11 34.68 -23.34
N THR A 83 6.62 33.95 -24.33
CA THR A 83 5.88 32.97 -25.12
C THR A 83 5.73 31.65 -24.36
N GLY A 84 4.50 31.14 -24.24
CA GLY A 84 4.21 29.85 -23.58
C GLY A 84 4.02 29.91 -22.06
N CYS A 85 3.85 31.11 -21.49
CA CYS A 85 3.73 31.34 -20.04
C CYS A 85 2.37 31.95 -19.63
N SER A 86 1.39 31.99 -20.53
CA SER A 86 0.05 32.52 -20.27
C SER A 86 -0.97 31.41 -19.99
N ALA A 87 -2.12 31.76 -19.41
CA ALA A 87 -3.22 30.82 -19.29
C ALA A 87 -3.72 30.40 -20.69
N GLY A 88 -3.88 29.10 -20.90
CA GLY A 88 -4.19 28.49 -22.21
C GLY A 88 -2.97 27.95 -22.95
N ASP A 89 -1.75 28.34 -22.58
CA ASP A 89 -0.53 27.88 -23.25
C ASP A 89 -0.15 26.45 -22.85
N THR A 90 0.43 25.71 -23.79
CA THR A 90 0.94 24.36 -23.55
C THR A 90 2.44 24.40 -23.29
N VAL A 91 2.85 23.90 -22.12
CA VAL A 91 4.24 23.90 -21.68
C VAL A 91 4.83 22.50 -21.86
N PRO A 92 5.85 22.34 -22.74
CA PRO A 92 6.59 21.10 -22.84
C PRO A 92 7.69 21.02 -21.76
N TYR A 93 7.85 19.84 -21.17
CA TYR A 93 8.89 19.58 -20.18
C TYR A 93 9.40 18.14 -20.22
N ILE A 94 10.61 17.94 -19.71
CA ILE A 94 11.29 16.66 -19.53
C ILE A 94 11.73 16.56 -18.07
N ILE A 95 11.57 15.39 -17.44
CA ILE A 95 12.08 15.12 -16.10
C ILE A 95 13.54 14.65 -16.17
N CYS A 96 14.40 15.31 -15.41
CA CYS A 96 15.85 15.09 -15.41
C CYS A 96 16.39 14.67 -14.02
N CYS A 97 17.61 14.16 -13.97
CA CYS A 97 18.43 13.98 -12.77
C CYS A 97 19.76 14.73 -12.93
N GLU A 98 20.37 15.11 -11.81
CA GLU A 98 21.67 15.79 -11.80
C GLU A 98 22.81 14.76 -11.88
N GLN A 99 23.80 15.01 -12.74
CA GLN A 99 24.91 14.10 -12.98
C GLN A 99 25.70 13.84 -11.68
N GLY A 100 25.98 12.57 -11.36
CA GLY A 100 26.70 12.16 -10.14
C GLY A 100 25.81 11.93 -8.91
N THR A 101 24.50 12.11 -9.05
CA THR A 101 23.54 11.82 -7.98
C THR A 101 22.72 10.60 -8.36
N SER A 102 22.81 9.52 -7.58
CA SER A 102 21.96 8.34 -7.76
C SER A 102 20.48 8.74 -7.70
N SER A 103 19.65 8.11 -8.55
CA SER A 103 18.19 8.28 -8.64
C SER A 103 17.54 8.19 -7.24
N GLY A 104 17.47 9.31 -6.51
CA GLY A 104 17.07 9.29 -5.10
C GLY A 104 17.29 10.56 -4.29
N THR A 105 18.01 11.59 -4.78
CA THR A 105 18.10 12.83 -4.01
C THR A 105 16.77 13.59 -3.94
N SER A 106 16.50 14.05 -2.73
CA SER A 106 15.29 14.62 -2.14
C SER A 106 14.82 15.95 -2.74
N THR A 107 14.92 16.13 -4.06
CA THR A 107 14.32 17.27 -4.76
C THR A 107 13.02 16.85 -5.44
N GLY A 108 11.95 17.62 -5.24
CA GLY A 108 10.62 17.30 -5.78
C GLY A 108 10.64 17.19 -7.31
N ILE A 109 9.79 16.32 -7.88
CA ILE A 109 9.71 16.05 -9.33
C ILE A 109 9.58 17.35 -10.15
N ALA A 110 8.84 18.34 -9.66
CA ALA A 110 8.70 19.62 -10.34
C ALA A 110 10.02 20.41 -10.42
N GLN A 111 10.87 20.35 -9.39
CA GLN A 111 12.20 20.97 -9.39
C GLN A 111 13.15 20.31 -10.39
N ARG A 112 12.89 19.06 -10.75
CA ARG A 112 13.67 18.27 -11.70
C ARG A 112 13.19 18.42 -13.15
N ALA A 113 12.04 19.06 -13.36
CA ALA A 113 11.49 19.31 -14.69
C ALA A 113 12.23 20.45 -15.40
N ARG A 114 12.60 20.25 -16.66
CA ARG A 114 13.30 21.22 -17.52
C ARG A 114 12.59 21.36 -18.85
N HIS A 115 12.73 22.51 -19.49
CA HIS A 115 12.24 22.69 -20.85
C HIS A 115 13.19 21.98 -21.84
N PRO A 116 12.71 21.35 -22.93
CA PRO A 116 13.58 20.66 -23.90
C PRO A 116 14.71 21.54 -24.46
N ASN A 117 14.43 22.82 -24.70
CA ASN A 117 15.43 23.78 -25.18
C ASN A 117 16.49 24.14 -24.12
N GLU A 118 16.17 24.04 -22.82
CA GLU A 118 17.16 24.21 -21.75
C GLU A 118 18.13 23.03 -21.76
N LEU A 119 17.60 21.81 -21.92
CA LEU A 119 18.42 20.59 -21.96
C LEU A 119 19.35 20.53 -23.18
N LYS A 120 18.88 21.02 -24.34
CA LYS A 120 19.71 21.13 -25.56
C LYS A 120 20.84 22.15 -25.45
N LYS A 121 20.70 23.17 -24.59
CA LYS A 121 21.69 24.24 -24.37
C LYS A 121 22.62 23.95 -23.20
N ASP A 122 22.28 22.99 -22.36
CA ASP A 122 23.01 22.66 -21.14
C ASP A 122 24.24 21.80 -21.46
N ASN A 123 25.38 22.09 -20.82
CA ASN A 123 26.68 21.41 -21.04
C ASN A 123 26.74 20.02 -20.36
N GLY A 124 25.64 19.26 -20.37
CA GLY A 124 25.58 17.90 -19.81
C GLY A 124 25.43 17.82 -18.29
N LYS A 125 25.03 18.90 -17.60
CA LYS A 125 24.79 18.89 -16.15
C LYS A 125 23.54 18.07 -15.79
N TRP A 126 22.50 18.17 -16.61
CA TRP A 126 21.25 17.44 -16.44
C TRP A 126 21.15 16.27 -17.42
N MET A 127 20.81 15.09 -16.91
CA MET A 127 20.51 13.89 -17.71
C MET A 127 19.04 13.53 -17.60
N ILE A 128 18.50 12.79 -18.56
CA ILE A 128 17.10 12.33 -18.51
C ILE A 128 16.96 11.29 -17.39
N ASP A 129 15.94 11.43 -16.54
CA ASP A 129 15.65 10.45 -15.50
C ASP A 129 14.89 9.26 -16.10
N ILE A 130 15.65 8.26 -16.60
CA ILE A 130 15.10 7.06 -17.24
C ILE A 130 14.19 6.27 -16.27
N ASP A 131 14.59 6.15 -15.00
CA ASP A 131 13.83 5.41 -13.99
C ASP A 131 12.44 6.02 -13.75
N TYR A 132 12.34 7.35 -13.82
CA TYR A 132 11.04 8.04 -13.75
C TYR A 132 10.14 7.65 -14.93
N TYR A 133 10.63 7.63 -16.17
CA TYR A 133 9.79 7.27 -17.32
C TYR A 133 9.39 5.79 -17.29
N LEU A 134 10.30 4.90 -16.93
CA LEU A 134 10.00 3.47 -16.77
C LEU A 134 8.92 3.26 -15.70
N SER A 135 9.06 3.85 -14.52
CA SER A 135 8.17 3.62 -13.37
C SER A 135 6.87 4.42 -13.38
N GLN A 136 6.86 5.66 -13.89
CA GLN A 136 5.70 6.56 -13.81
C GLN A 136 4.98 6.79 -15.13
N GLN A 137 5.59 6.47 -16.28
CA GLN A 137 4.96 6.67 -17.60
C GLN A 137 4.69 5.35 -18.32
N ILE A 138 5.65 4.42 -18.32
CA ILE A 138 5.54 3.17 -19.08
C ILE A 138 4.82 2.10 -18.25
N HIS A 139 5.33 1.79 -17.05
CA HIS A 139 4.79 0.73 -16.20
C HIS A 139 3.28 0.87 -15.96
N PRO A 140 2.71 2.05 -15.59
CA PRO A 140 1.28 2.15 -15.32
C PRO A 140 0.39 1.89 -16.55
N VAL A 141 0.87 2.27 -17.74
CA VAL A 141 0.11 2.06 -18.99
C VAL A 141 0.05 0.59 -19.32
N VAL A 142 1.18 -0.11 -19.24
CA VAL A 142 1.30 -1.53 -19.58
C VAL A 142 0.66 -2.41 -18.52
N SER A 143 0.84 -2.08 -17.23
CA SER A 143 0.21 -2.74 -16.08
C SER A 143 -1.30 -2.75 -16.23
N ARG A 144 -1.91 -1.60 -16.57
CA ARG A 144 -3.35 -1.51 -16.83
C ARG A 144 -3.82 -2.36 -18.00
N LEU A 145 -3.11 -2.35 -19.12
CA LEU A 145 -3.47 -3.14 -20.31
C LEU A 145 -3.36 -4.65 -20.06
N CYS A 146 -2.41 -5.06 -19.23
CA CYS A 146 -2.13 -6.46 -18.94
C CYS A 146 -2.82 -6.97 -17.66
N ALA A 147 -3.59 -6.14 -16.97
CA ALA A 147 -4.14 -6.47 -15.65
C ALA A 147 -5.06 -7.72 -15.65
N SER A 148 -5.77 -7.96 -16.75
CA SER A 148 -6.68 -9.09 -16.93
C SER A 148 -6.05 -10.31 -17.63
N ILE A 149 -4.76 -10.24 -17.99
CA ILE A 149 -4.08 -11.31 -18.72
C ILE A 149 -3.48 -12.29 -17.70
N GLN A 150 -3.86 -13.57 -17.79
CA GLN A 150 -3.24 -14.62 -16.97
C GLN A 150 -1.79 -14.87 -17.42
N GLY A 151 -0.90 -15.11 -16.45
CA GLY A 151 0.53 -15.35 -16.72
C GLY A 151 1.43 -14.12 -16.60
N THR A 152 0.87 -12.93 -16.33
CA THR A 152 1.65 -11.72 -16.05
C THR A 152 1.20 -11.07 -14.74
N SER A 153 2.07 -10.26 -14.13
CA SER A 153 1.75 -9.51 -12.92
C SER A 153 2.46 -8.15 -12.93
N PRO A 154 1.96 -7.15 -12.19
CA PRO A 154 2.63 -5.85 -12.09
C PRO A 154 4.09 -5.96 -11.63
N ALA A 155 4.41 -6.95 -10.79
CA ALA A 155 5.77 -7.25 -10.35
C ALA A 155 6.64 -7.80 -11.50
N ARG A 156 6.13 -8.77 -12.27
CA ARG A 156 6.82 -9.31 -13.44
C ARG A 156 7.08 -8.23 -14.50
N LEU A 157 6.10 -7.37 -14.77
CA LEU A 157 6.25 -6.25 -15.69
C LEU A 157 7.29 -5.23 -15.19
N ALA A 158 7.38 -5.03 -13.88
CA ALA A 158 8.42 -4.18 -13.28
C ALA A 158 9.81 -4.80 -13.46
N ASP A 159 9.95 -6.11 -13.27
CA ASP A 159 11.22 -6.84 -13.50
C ASP A 159 11.66 -6.70 -14.97
N CYS A 160 10.74 -6.87 -15.94
CA CYS A 160 11.02 -6.69 -17.36
C CYS A 160 11.44 -5.26 -17.74
N LEU A 161 11.07 -4.26 -16.93
CA LEU A 161 11.49 -2.86 -17.07
C LEU A 161 12.75 -2.54 -16.25
N GLY A 162 13.35 -3.52 -15.58
CA GLY A 162 14.55 -3.35 -14.77
C GLY A 162 14.30 -2.50 -13.52
N LEU A 163 13.06 -2.50 -13.03
CA LEU A 163 12.61 -1.85 -11.80
C LEU A 163 12.57 -2.88 -10.65
N ASP A 164 12.63 -2.39 -9.43
CA ASP A 164 12.55 -3.23 -8.22
C ASP A 164 11.13 -3.78 -8.01
N SER A 165 10.91 -5.06 -8.32
CA SER A 165 9.60 -5.73 -8.22
C SER A 165 8.98 -5.68 -6.83
N SER A 166 9.77 -5.61 -5.76
CA SER A 166 9.27 -5.55 -4.39
C SER A 166 8.35 -4.34 -4.16
N LYS A 167 8.61 -3.22 -4.85
CA LYS A 167 7.81 -1.99 -4.78
C LYS A 167 6.44 -2.10 -5.48
N PHE A 168 6.25 -3.14 -6.29
CA PHE A 168 5.05 -3.34 -7.11
C PHE A 168 4.22 -4.56 -6.68
N GLN A 169 4.70 -5.39 -5.74
CA GLN A 169 3.96 -6.53 -5.17
C GLN A 169 2.75 -6.10 -4.34
N SER A 170 2.77 -4.92 -3.72
CA SER A 170 1.70 -4.44 -2.84
C SER A 170 0.43 -4.00 -3.56
N LYS A 171 0.43 -3.91 -4.89
CA LYS A 171 -0.72 -3.45 -5.69
C LYS A 171 -1.49 -4.56 -6.40
N SER A 172 -0.93 -5.75 -6.53
CA SER A 172 -1.58 -6.85 -7.26
C SER A 172 -2.67 -7.55 -6.47
N SER A 173 -2.75 -7.35 -5.16
CA SER A 173 -3.66 -8.10 -4.26
C SER A 173 -5.07 -7.53 -4.16
N GLU A 174 -5.30 -6.27 -4.57
CA GLU A 174 -6.63 -5.65 -4.49
C GLU A 174 -7.42 -5.70 -5.80
N ALA A 175 -6.76 -5.69 -6.97
CA ALA A 175 -7.47 -5.58 -8.26
C ALA A 175 -7.94 -6.92 -8.86
N VAL A 176 -7.43 -8.06 -8.39
CA VAL A 176 -7.72 -9.40 -8.99
C VAL A 176 -8.71 -10.22 -8.15
N ASN A 177 -9.07 -9.79 -6.94
CA ASN A 177 -9.99 -10.53 -6.07
C ASN A 177 -11.47 -10.14 -6.26
N ASN A 178 -11.92 -10.06 -7.52
CA ASN A 178 -13.35 -9.97 -7.85
C ASN A 178 -14.02 -11.34 -8.00
N ASP A 179 -13.36 -12.43 -7.59
CA ASP A 179 -14.01 -13.74 -7.47
C ASP A 179 -14.67 -13.86 -6.08
N PRO A 180 -16.02 -13.83 -5.98
CA PRO A 180 -16.73 -14.04 -4.72
C PRO A 180 -16.47 -15.41 -4.09
N SER A 181 -15.84 -16.35 -4.82
CA SER A 181 -15.47 -17.68 -4.33
C SER A 181 -14.22 -17.68 -3.44
N SER A 182 -13.36 -16.66 -3.52
CA SER A 182 -12.16 -16.51 -2.67
C SER A 182 -12.48 -16.02 -1.25
N LEU A 183 -13.74 -15.63 -0.99
CA LEU A 183 -14.22 -15.12 0.30
C LEU A 183 -14.49 -16.22 1.36
N LEU A 184 -14.09 -17.47 1.10
CA LEU A 184 -14.04 -18.51 2.12
C LEU A 184 -12.80 -18.34 3.02
N LEU A 185 -12.77 -17.21 3.75
CA LEU A 185 -11.82 -16.86 4.82
C LEU A 185 -11.66 -17.96 5.89
N CYS A 186 -12.52 -18.97 5.90
CA CYS A 186 -12.52 -20.09 6.83
C CYS A 186 -11.41 -21.13 6.57
N ALA A 187 -10.87 -21.24 5.34
CA ALA A 187 -9.91 -22.29 4.97
C ALA A 187 -8.43 -21.85 4.94
N VAL A 188 -8.16 -20.58 5.22
CA VAL A 188 -6.82 -19.96 5.13
C VAL A 188 -6.12 -20.05 6.49
N ASP A 189 -4.80 -20.32 6.50
CA ASP A 189 -3.97 -20.30 7.71
C ASP A 189 -4.00 -18.90 8.36
N ASP A 190 -3.80 -18.83 9.68
CA ASP A 190 -3.94 -17.59 10.44
C ASP A 190 -2.93 -16.51 9.98
N GLU A 191 -1.73 -16.90 9.54
CA GLU A 191 -0.72 -15.99 8.98
C GLU A 191 -1.17 -15.33 7.67
N GLU A 192 -1.78 -16.11 6.76
CA GLU A 192 -2.32 -15.57 5.51
C GLU A 192 -3.59 -14.76 5.75
N ARG A 193 -4.45 -15.21 6.67
CA ARG A 193 -5.70 -14.52 7.04
C ARG A 193 -5.42 -13.11 7.55
N TYR A 194 -4.41 -12.94 8.41
CA TYR A 194 -4.07 -11.64 9.01
C TYR A 194 -2.91 -10.92 8.31
N ARG A 195 -2.48 -11.39 7.14
CA ARG A 195 -1.48 -10.70 6.32
C ARG A 195 -1.90 -9.25 6.06
N GLY A 196 -1.00 -8.31 6.31
CA GLY A 196 -1.24 -6.87 6.15
C GLY A 196 -1.90 -6.18 7.34
N CYS A 197 -2.30 -6.92 8.39
CA CYS A 197 -2.73 -6.30 9.64
C CYS A 197 -1.56 -5.63 10.37
N VAL A 198 -1.85 -4.51 11.02
CA VAL A 198 -0.88 -3.81 11.86
C VAL A 198 -0.76 -4.56 13.19
N PRO A 199 0.46 -4.91 13.66
CA PRO A 199 0.65 -5.61 14.92
C PRO A 199 0.13 -4.81 16.12
N LEU A 200 -0.24 -5.50 17.20
CA LEU A 200 -0.63 -4.84 18.44
C LEU A 200 0.62 -4.28 19.12
N ILE A 201 0.66 -2.97 19.36
CA ILE A 201 1.81 -2.29 19.99
C ILE A 201 1.42 -1.87 21.40
N LEU A 202 2.27 -2.16 22.39
CA LEU A 202 2.10 -1.64 23.75
C LEU A 202 3.24 -0.71 24.12
N SER A 203 2.90 0.36 24.84
CA SER A 203 3.85 1.34 25.37
C SER A 203 3.93 1.22 26.88
N CYS A 204 5.16 1.20 27.41
CA CYS A 204 5.42 1.17 28.84
C CYS A 204 5.34 2.59 29.43
N PRO A 205 4.60 2.85 30.53
CA PRO A 205 4.52 4.15 31.18
C PRO A 205 5.79 4.50 31.97
N SER A 206 6.63 3.52 32.31
CA SER A 206 7.87 3.75 33.06
C SER A 206 9.03 4.20 32.18
N CYS A 207 9.22 3.58 31.01
CA CYS A 207 10.33 3.89 30.10
C CYS A 207 9.91 4.51 28.77
N SER A 208 8.61 4.76 28.57
CA SER A 208 8.00 5.30 27.34
C SER A 208 8.30 4.49 26.05
N SER A 209 8.94 3.33 26.18
CA SER A 209 9.29 2.50 25.05
C SER A 209 8.07 1.72 24.57
N SER A 210 7.94 1.62 23.25
CA SER A 210 6.95 0.78 22.59
C SER A 210 7.57 -0.54 22.13
N PHE A 211 6.77 -1.59 22.12
CA PHE A 211 7.14 -2.93 21.66
C PHE A 211 5.94 -3.66 21.07
N ASP A 212 6.21 -4.54 20.11
CA ASP A 212 5.20 -5.33 19.42
C ASP A 212 4.82 -6.52 20.29
N CYS A 213 3.52 -6.82 20.34
CA CYS A 213 2.97 -7.91 21.12
C CYS A 213 2.68 -9.11 20.22
N PRO A 214 3.46 -10.20 20.32
CA PRO A 214 3.11 -11.45 19.65
C PRO A 214 1.78 -12.01 20.16
N THR A 215 1.17 -12.92 19.39
CA THR A 215 -0.05 -13.61 19.82
C THR A 215 0.19 -14.35 21.12
N VAL A 216 -0.77 -14.31 22.05
CA VAL A 216 -0.65 -15.00 23.35
C VAL A 216 -0.31 -16.47 23.14
N PHE A 217 -0.95 -17.09 22.16
CA PHE A 217 -0.75 -18.49 21.79
C PHE A 217 0.67 -18.81 21.31
N ASN A 218 1.20 -18.11 20.30
CA ASN A 218 2.55 -18.38 19.78
C ASN A 218 3.59 -18.13 20.86
N SER A 219 3.41 -17.08 21.66
CA SER A 219 4.32 -16.74 22.75
C SER A 219 4.42 -17.87 23.78
N ILE A 220 3.29 -18.47 24.16
CA ILE A 220 3.27 -19.57 25.14
C ILE A 220 3.85 -20.86 24.54
N CYS A 221 3.53 -21.15 23.28
CA CYS A 221 4.06 -22.32 22.58
C CYS A 221 5.59 -22.26 22.47
N SER A 222 6.17 -21.10 22.11
CA SER A 222 7.62 -20.93 22.05
C SER A 222 8.27 -21.12 23.42
N SER A 223 7.70 -20.53 24.49
CA SER A 223 8.22 -20.69 25.85
C SER A 223 8.19 -22.12 26.39
N ILE A 224 7.30 -22.98 25.88
CA ILE A 224 7.19 -24.39 26.31
C ILE A 224 8.09 -25.30 25.46
N LYS A 225 8.35 -24.94 24.20
CA LYS A 225 9.25 -25.68 23.30
C LYS A 225 10.73 -25.43 23.61
N GLU A 226 11.08 -24.27 24.14
CA GLU A 226 12.43 -23.97 24.62
C GLU A 226 12.72 -24.78 25.91
N LYS A 227 13.51 -25.87 25.77
CA LYS A 227 14.01 -26.64 26.92
C LYS A 227 15.03 -25.81 27.75
N PRO A 228 15.20 -26.08 29.07
CA PRO A 228 16.06 -25.29 29.96
C PRO A 228 17.58 -25.46 29.78
N THR A 229 18.07 -25.97 28.64
CA THR A 229 19.43 -26.53 28.56
C THR A 229 20.48 -25.62 27.91
N ASP A 230 20.13 -24.46 27.34
CA ASP A 230 21.11 -23.53 26.76
C ASP A 230 20.77 -22.05 27.05
N LEU A 231 20.75 -21.65 28.33
CA LEU A 231 20.71 -20.23 28.70
C LEU A 231 22.00 -19.83 29.40
N GLN A 232 22.82 -19.04 28.70
CA GLN A 232 23.82 -18.17 29.30
C GLN A 232 23.13 -17.22 30.30
N PRO A 233 23.75 -16.93 31.46
CA PRO A 233 23.16 -16.07 32.47
C PRO A 233 23.21 -14.60 32.01
N GLY A 234 22.16 -14.11 31.34
CA GLY A 234 22.10 -12.71 30.92
C GLY A 234 20.82 -12.25 30.22
N GLU A 235 20.03 -13.14 29.62
CA GLU A 235 18.79 -12.76 28.93
C GLU A 235 17.60 -13.51 29.53
N SER A 236 16.93 -12.89 30.50
CA SER A 236 15.66 -13.38 31.02
C SER A 236 14.54 -13.16 30.00
N SER A 237 14.54 -13.97 28.93
CA SER A 237 13.47 -14.06 27.92
C SER A 237 12.19 -14.65 28.54
N GLY A 238 11.59 -13.89 29.45
CA GLY A 238 10.25 -14.19 29.94
C GLY A 238 9.24 -13.64 28.93
N ASN A 239 8.40 -14.52 28.39
CA ASN A 239 7.26 -14.13 27.59
C ASN A 239 6.48 -12.97 28.26
N PHE A 240 6.31 -11.87 27.52
CA PHE A 240 5.62 -10.66 28.00
C PHE A 240 4.28 -11.00 28.65
N TRP A 241 3.49 -11.89 28.05
CA TRP A 241 2.17 -12.26 28.56
C TRP A 241 2.23 -12.99 29.89
N CYS A 242 3.34 -13.69 30.18
CA CYS A 242 3.53 -14.39 31.44
C CYS A 242 3.83 -13.44 32.60
N LYS A 243 4.65 -12.40 32.35
CA LYS A 243 5.14 -11.45 33.36
C LYS A 243 4.34 -10.15 33.42
N LEU A 244 3.61 -9.82 32.35
CA LEU A 244 3.02 -8.51 32.08
C LEU A 244 3.98 -7.36 32.41
N ARG A 245 5.24 -7.50 32.00
CA ARG A 245 6.29 -6.52 32.27
C ARG A 245 6.95 -6.11 30.96
N CYS A 246 7.25 -4.83 30.83
CA CYS A 246 7.96 -4.30 29.69
C CYS A 246 9.32 -5.03 29.52
N PRO A 247 9.64 -5.55 28.32
CA PRO A 247 10.91 -6.25 28.07
C PRO A 247 12.14 -5.34 28.14
N LYS A 248 11.94 -4.01 28.15
CA LYS A 248 13.01 -3.00 28.19
C LYS A 248 13.23 -2.40 29.58
N CYS A 249 12.45 -2.82 30.58
CA CYS A 249 12.61 -2.37 31.97
C CYS A 249 13.35 -3.44 32.79
N PRO A 250 14.14 -3.05 33.81
CA PRO A 250 14.77 -4.00 34.72
C PRO A 250 13.72 -4.85 35.45
N GLU A 251 14.09 -6.08 35.81
CA GLU A 251 13.17 -7.03 36.46
C GLU A 251 12.89 -6.71 37.94
N GLU A 252 13.71 -5.86 38.55
CA GLU A 252 13.61 -5.49 39.96
C GLU A 252 12.57 -4.38 40.21
N GLY A 253 11.64 -4.63 41.13
CA GLY A 253 10.61 -3.68 41.57
C GLY A 253 9.34 -3.64 40.71
N ASP A 254 8.47 -2.64 40.94
CA ASP A 254 7.22 -2.44 40.19
C ASP A 254 7.41 -1.68 38.85
N VAL A 255 8.65 -1.34 38.51
CA VAL A 255 8.99 -0.58 37.31
C VAL A 255 8.70 -1.38 36.03
N GLY A 256 7.88 -0.84 35.14
CA GLY A 256 7.53 -1.48 33.88
C GLY A 256 6.43 -2.54 33.96
N ARG A 257 5.76 -2.70 35.10
CA ARG A 257 4.60 -3.61 35.24
C ARG A 257 3.36 -3.04 34.54
N MET A 258 2.72 -3.84 33.70
CA MET A 258 1.51 -3.50 32.95
C MET A 258 0.28 -4.05 33.68
N SER A 259 -0.62 -3.19 34.12
CA SER A 259 -1.91 -3.65 34.64
C SER A 259 -2.84 -4.10 33.51
N PRO A 260 -3.76 -5.06 33.76
CA PRO A 260 -4.78 -5.44 32.78
C PRO A 260 -5.59 -4.25 32.23
N ALA A 261 -5.89 -3.27 33.09
CA ALA A 261 -6.60 -2.05 32.71
C ALA A 261 -5.78 -1.17 31.74
N LEU A 262 -4.47 -1.07 31.96
CA LEU A 262 -3.58 -0.34 31.07
C LEU A 262 -3.53 -0.98 29.67
N ILE A 263 -3.40 -2.31 29.62
CA ILE A 263 -3.41 -3.06 28.35
C ILE A 263 -4.75 -2.85 27.62
N ALA A 264 -5.87 -3.00 28.33
CA ALA A 264 -7.19 -2.80 27.76
C ALA A 264 -7.39 -1.37 27.21
N ASN A 265 -6.91 -0.34 27.92
CA ASN A 265 -6.97 1.04 27.45
C ASN A 265 -6.12 1.26 26.19
N GLN A 266 -4.94 0.66 26.11
CA GLN A 266 -4.07 0.78 24.93
C GLN A 266 -4.63 0.05 23.71
N VAL A 267 -5.20 -1.15 23.91
CA VAL A 267 -5.91 -1.90 22.87
C VAL A 267 -7.11 -1.12 22.37
N LYS A 268 -7.93 -0.58 23.28
CA LYS A 268 -9.09 0.26 22.94
C LYS A 268 -8.69 1.46 22.09
N ARG A 269 -7.66 2.20 22.53
CA ARG A 269 -7.18 3.41 21.82
C ARG A 269 -6.72 3.09 20.40
N GLN A 270 -6.03 1.97 20.20
CA GLN A 270 -5.62 1.54 18.85
C GLN A 270 -6.81 1.13 17.99
N ALA A 271 -7.75 0.34 18.53
CA ALA A 271 -8.98 -0.04 17.83
C ALA A 271 -9.79 1.20 17.38
N GLU A 272 -9.95 2.19 18.27
CA GLU A 272 -10.60 3.47 17.96
C GLU A 272 -9.83 4.27 16.90
N GLY A 273 -8.49 4.17 16.87
CA GLY A 273 -7.66 4.76 15.82
C GLY A 273 -7.92 4.18 14.43
N PHE A 274 -8.12 2.87 14.31
CA PHE A 274 -8.50 2.22 13.04
C PHE A 274 -9.92 2.61 12.63
N ILE A 275 -10.86 2.66 13.58
CA ILE A 275 -12.23 3.14 13.34
C ILE A 275 -12.21 4.59 12.84
N SER A 276 -11.44 5.46 13.48
CA SER A 276 -11.26 6.84 13.02
C SER A 276 -10.68 6.89 11.60
N THR A 277 -9.76 5.99 11.26
CA THR A 277 -9.16 5.92 9.93
C THR A 277 -10.18 5.50 8.86
N TYR A 278 -11.04 4.52 9.16
CA TYR A 278 -12.17 4.16 8.31
C TYR A 278 -13.13 5.34 8.09
N TYR A 279 -13.55 6.01 9.17
CA TYR A 279 -14.48 7.13 9.09
C TYR A 279 -13.89 8.43 8.51
N LYS A 280 -12.56 8.52 8.33
CA LYS A 280 -11.96 9.60 7.51
C LYS A 280 -12.42 9.53 6.04
N GLY A 281 -12.90 8.38 5.58
CA GLY A 281 -13.56 8.23 4.28
C GLY A 281 -12.67 8.58 3.08
N LEU A 282 -11.37 8.32 3.18
CA LEU A 282 -10.43 8.63 2.11
C LEU A 282 -10.63 7.68 0.93
N MET A 283 -10.88 8.23 -0.24
CA MET A 283 -11.04 7.51 -1.49
C MET A 283 -9.99 7.95 -2.50
N THR A 284 -9.52 7.02 -3.31
CA THR A 284 -8.54 7.26 -4.37
C THR A 284 -9.06 6.65 -5.67
N CYS A 285 -8.87 7.35 -6.78
CA CYS A 285 -9.19 6.85 -8.12
C CYS A 285 -8.34 5.60 -8.42
N ASP A 286 -8.99 4.52 -8.84
CA ASP A 286 -8.37 3.27 -9.25
C ASP A 286 -7.50 3.41 -10.52
N ASP A 287 -7.75 4.42 -11.36
CA ASP A 287 -6.92 4.70 -12.52
C ASP A 287 -5.52 5.13 -12.07
N GLU A 288 -4.53 4.29 -12.40
CA GLU A 288 -3.12 4.46 -12.02
C GLU A 288 -2.48 5.75 -12.52
N THR A 289 -3.01 6.34 -13.60
CA THR A 289 -2.54 7.62 -14.15
C THR A 289 -3.20 8.81 -13.45
N CYS A 290 -4.39 8.61 -12.88
CA CYS A 290 -5.14 9.65 -12.19
C CYS A 290 -4.68 9.83 -10.74
N LYS A 291 -4.73 8.75 -9.94
CA LYS A 291 -4.43 8.75 -8.49
C LYS A 291 -5.10 9.87 -7.67
N TYR A 292 -6.17 10.46 -8.19
CA TYR A 292 -6.89 11.55 -7.52
C TYR A 292 -7.45 11.04 -6.20
N THR A 293 -7.20 11.78 -5.12
CA THR A 293 -7.58 11.37 -3.76
C THR A 293 -8.48 12.43 -3.14
N THR A 294 -9.60 12.01 -2.56
CA THR A 294 -10.60 12.90 -1.96
C THR A 294 -11.31 12.24 -0.79
N ARG A 295 -11.97 13.06 0.03
CA ARG A 295 -12.95 12.61 1.04
C ARG A 295 -14.38 12.97 0.65
N SER A 296 -14.53 13.84 -0.35
CA SER A 296 -15.83 14.31 -0.83
C SER A 296 -16.43 13.28 -1.78
N LEU A 297 -17.68 12.92 -1.52
CA LEU A 297 -18.45 12.04 -2.41
C LEU A 297 -18.84 12.79 -3.68
N ASN A 298 -18.58 12.18 -4.84
CA ASN A 298 -19.11 12.66 -6.10
C ASN A 298 -20.46 12.01 -6.38
N LEU A 299 -21.55 12.77 -6.33
CA LEU A 299 -22.90 12.25 -6.57
C LEU A 299 -23.24 12.06 -8.06
N GLN A 300 -22.31 12.37 -8.96
CA GLN A 300 -22.48 12.14 -10.39
C GLN A 300 -22.61 10.63 -10.68
N VAL A 301 -23.56 10.29 -11.55
CA VAL A 301 -23.79 8.92 -12.03
C VAL A 301 -23.57 8.92 -13.54
N ILE A 302 -22.74 8.01 -14.02
CA ILE A 302 -22.38 7.89 -15.44
C ILE A 302 -22.48 6.42 -15.82
N GLY A 303 -23.36 6.11 -16.78
CA GLY A 303 -23.65 4.73 -17.18
C GLY A 303 -24.10 3.90 -15.98
N ASP A 304 -23.44 2.75 -15.79
CA ASP A 304 -23.71 1.79 -14.71
C ASP A 304 -22.91 2.08 -13.41
N SER A 305 -22.23 3.23 -13.33
CA SER A 305 -21.40 3.55 -12.14
C SER A 305 -22.28 3.85 -10.93
N GLU A 306 -21.91 3.28 -9.77
CA GLU A 306 -22.60 3.57 -8.51
C GLU A 306 -22.42 5.03 -8.07
N ARG A 307 -23.43 5.57 -7.38
CA ARG A 307 -23.36 6.92 -6.79
C ARG A 307 -22.16 7.02 -5.83
N GLY A 308 -21.39 8.09 -5.92
CA GLY A 308 -20.22 8.28 -5.07
C GLY A 308 -18.91 7.79 -5.66
N THR A 309 -18.96 6.98 -6.73
CA THR A 309 -17.77 6.30 -7.27
C THR A 309 -17.14 7.02 -8.46
N VAL A 310 -17.85 7.91 -9.16
CA VAL A 310 -17.29 8.54 -10.37
C VAL A 310 -16.12 9.48 -10.03
N CYS A 311 -14.97 9.30 -10.69
CA CYS A 311 -13.83 10.19 -10.52
C CYS A 311 -14.17 11.66 -10.88
N PRO A 312 -13.86 12.64 -10.02
CA PRO A 312 -14.12 14.06 -10.30
C PRO A 312 -13.38 14.64 -11.51
N ASN A 313 -12.38 13.92 -12.03
CA ASN A 313 -11.67 14.31 -13.24
C ASN A 313 -12.38 13.88 -14.54
N TYR A 314 -13.52 13.19 -14.46
CA TYR A 314 -14.35 12.90 -15.64
C TYR A 314 -14.67 14.17 -16.45
N PRO A 315 -14.65 14.16 -17.80
CA PRO A 315 -14.41 13.01 -18.70
C PRO A 315 -12.93 12.72 -18.99
N ARG A 316 -11.98 13.40 -18.33
CA ARG A 316 -10.54 13.16 -18.53
C ARG A 316 -10.04 11.89 -17.84
N CYS A 317 -10.84 11.33 -16.94
CA CYS A 317 -10.60 10.05 -16.28
C CYS A 317 -11.92 9.30 -16.17
N ASN A 318 -11.91 8.03 -16.56
CA ASN A 318 -13.06 7.12 -16.47
C ASN A 318 -12.92 6.13 -15.30
N GLY A 319 -11.96 6.35 -14.40
CA GLY A 319 -11.77 5.52 -13.21
C GLY A 319 -12.81 5.79 -12.13
N HIS A 320 -12.82 4.91 -11.14
CA HIS A 320 -13.72 4.92 -10.00
C HIS A 320 -12.95 5.22 -8.71
N LEU A 321 -13.56 6.01 -7.84
CA LEU A 321 -13.10 6.26 -6.49
C LEU A 321 -13.33 5.02 -5.64
N VAL A 322 -12.23 4.43 -5.17
CA VAL A 322 -12.23 3.28 -4.27
C VAL A 322 -11.77 3.72 -2.88
N ARG A 323 -12.39 3.20 -1.82
CA ARG A 323 -11.98 3.47 -0.44
C ARG A 323 -10.58 2.92 -0.20
N LYS A 324 -9.70 3.75 0.36
CA LYS A 324 -8.34 3.31 0.73
C LYS A 324 -8.32 2.37 1.95
N TYR A 325 -9.33 2.46 2.81
CA TYR A 325 -9.47 1.61 3.98
C TYR A 325 -10.92 1.17 4.07
N THR A 326 -11.17 -0.09 3.76
CA THR A 326 -12.51 -0.65 3.61
C THR A 326 -13.08 -1.14 4.93
N GLU A 327 -14.38 -1.40 4.95
CA GLU A 327 -15.06 -2.07 6.05
C GLU A 327 -14.49 -3.48 6.32
N ALA A 328 -14.05 -4.19 5.27
CA ALA A 328 -13.40 -5.48 5.37
C ALA A 328 -12.04 -5.36 6.07
N ASP A 329 -11.24 -4.35 5.71
CA ASP A 329 -9.93 -4.10 6.33
C ASP A 329 -10.07 -3.77 7.82
N LEU A 330 -11.05 -2.92 8.17
CA LEU A 330 -11.34 -2.60 9.55
C LEU A 330 -11.77 -3.85 10.34
N TYR A 331 -12.69 -4.64 9.79
CA TYR A 331 -13.17 -5.86 10.46
C TYR A 331 -12.05 -6.88 10.63
N LYS A 332 -11.21 -7.06 9.60
CA LYS A 332 -10.02 -7.91 9.63
C LYS A 332 -9.03 -7.46 10.71
N GLN A 333 -8.75 -6.16 10.82
CA GLN A 333 -7.86 -5.60 11.85
C GLN A 333 -8.40 -5.79 13.28
N LEU A 334 -9.71 -5.57 13.49
CA LEU A 334 -10.35 -5.79 14.80
C LEU A 334 -10.37 -7.28 15.18
N THR A 335 -10.58 -8.16 14.19
CA THR A 335 -10.52 -9.60 14.37
C THR A 335 -9.10 -10.07 14.67
N TYR A 336 -8.09 -9.49 14.03
CA TYR A 336 -6.68 -9.74 14.35
C TYR A 336 -6.35 -9.41 15.81
N PHE A 337 -6.80 -8.26 16.33
CA PHE A 337 -6.61 -7.94 17.76
C PHE A 337 -7.32 -8.93 18.69
N CYS A 338 -8.51 -9.43 18.31
CA CYS A 338 -9.17 -10.50 19.05
C CYS A 338 -8.33 -11.78 19.03
N HIS A 339 -7.73 -12.12 17.89
CA HIS A 339 -6.86 -13.29 17.72
C HIS A 339 -5.56 -13.18 18.53
N VAL A 340 -4.91 -12.02 18.56
CA VAL A 340 -3.70 -11.77 19.36
C VAL A 340 -3.94 -12.06 20.84
N LEU A 341 -5.12 -11.71 21.36
CA LEU A 341 -5.51 -11.87 22.76
C LEU A 341 -6.29 -13.16 23.05
N ASP A 342 -6.44 -14.04 22.07
CA ASP A 342 -7.21 -15.28 22.20
C ASP A 342 -6.49 -16.28 23.11
N THR A 343 -7.24 -16.87 24.04
CA THR A 343 -6.75 -17.90 24.97
C THR A 343 -7.54 -19.19 24.92
N VAL A 344 -8.39 -19.36 23.90
CA VAL A 344 -9.36 -20.45 23.77
C VAL A 344 -9.23 -21.17 22.43
N ARG A 345 -9.31 -20.44 21.31
CA ARG A 345 -9.57 -21.05 19.98
C ARG A 345 -8.42 -21.92 19.43
N CYS A 346 -7.19 -21.68 19.88
CA CYS A 346 -6.02 -22.34 19.31
C CYS A 346 -5.64 -23.65 20.04
N ILE A 347 -6.38 -24.05 21.08
CA ILE A 347 -6.04 -25.22 21.90
C ILE A 347 -6.17 -26.54 21.13
N ASP A 348 -7.18 -26.65 20.25
CA ASP A 348 -7.46 -27.89 19.51
C ASP A 348 -6.47 -28.16 18.37
N LYS A 349 -5.68 -27.16 17.98
CA LYS A 349 -4.63 -27.28 16.94
C LYS A 349 -3.28 -27.76 17.52
N ILE A 350 -3.19 -28.05 18.83
CA ILE A 350 -1.93 -28.38 19.50
C ILE A 350 -1.66 -29.89 19.52
N GLU A 351 -0.41 -30.28 19.33
CA GLU A 351 0.09 -31.64 19.55
C GLU A 351 -0.16 -32.12 20.99
N VAL A 352 -0.64 -33.36 21.14
CA VAL A 352 -1.14 -33.93 22.42
C VAL A 352 -0.15 -33.78 23.58
N HIS A 353 1.16 -33.85 23.29
CA HIS A 353 2.22 -33.85 24.31
C HIS A 353 2.51 -32.46 24.94
N ILE A 354 2.22 -31.36 24.24
CA ILE A 354 2.38 -29.98 24.77
C ILE A 354 1.04 -29.33 25.16
N ARG A 355 -0.09 -29.98 24.87
CA ARG A 355 -1.43 -29.45 25.12
C ARG A 355 -1.68 -29.11 26.59
N ILE A 356 -1.40 -30.04 27.51
CA ILE A 356 -1.67 -29.85 28.95
C ILE A 356 -0.84 -28.69 29.54
N PRO A 357 0.49 -28.58 29.29
CA PRO A 357 1.27 -27.42 29.70
C PRO A 357 0.74 -26.08 29.15
N VAL A 358 0.38 -26.04 27.86
CA VAL A 358 -0.13 -24.82 27.21
C VAL A 358 -1.48 -24.42 27.81
N GLU A 359 -2.40 -25.35 28.01
CA GLU A 359 -3.71 -25.09 28.64
C GLU A 359 -3.56 -24.49 30.04
N LYS A 360 -2.60 -25.00 30.83
CA LYS A 360 -2.33 -24.50 32.18
C LYS A 360 -1.82 -23.05 32.16
N GLU A 361 -0.87 -22.72 31.28
CA GLU A 361 -0.36 -21.34 31.15
C GLU A 361 -1.40 -20.39 30.56
N LEU A 362 -2.19 -20.84 29.58
CA LEU A 362 -3.30 -20.06 29.03
C LEU A 362 -4.36 -19.77 30.10
N ALA A 363 -4.70 -20.74 30.95
CA ALA A 363 -5.62 -20.54 32.06
C ALA A 363 -5.10 -19.49 33.06
N ARG A 364 -3.78 -19.44 33.30
CA ARG A 364 -3.15 -18.42 34.15
C ARG A 364 -3.18 -17.02 33.53
N ILE A 365 -2.97 -16.92 32.22
CA ILE A 365 -2.91 -15.63 31.49
C ILE A 365 -4.31 -15.09 31.16
N ARG A 366 -5.29 -15.97 30.93
CA ARG A 366 -6.68 -15.61 30.60
C ARG A 366 -7.25 -14.48 31.45
N PRO A 367 -7.25 -14.51 32.80
CA PRO A 367 -7.81 -13.43 33.60
C PRO A 367 -7.08 -12.08 33.38
N LEU A 368 -5.80 -12.12 33.03
CA LEU A 368 -4.97 -10.94 32.82
C LEU A 368 -5.27 -10.22 31.50
N VAL A 369 -5.59 -10.98 30.45
CA VAL A 369 -5.90 -10.44 29.11
C VAL A 369 -7.38 -10.30 28.84
N ASN A 370 -8.25 -10.94 29.64
CA ASN A 370 -9.70 -10.98 29.43
C ASN A 370 -10.33 -9.59 29.29
N LEU A 371 -9.88 -8.62 30.09
CA LEU A 371 -10.40 -7.25 29.99
C LEU A 371 -10.10 -6.61 28.62
N ALA A 372 -8.89 -6.81 28.11
CA ALA A 372 -8.48 -6.31 26.80
C ALA A 372 -9.21 -7.07 25.67
N ALA A 373 -9.28 -8.39 25.76
CA ALA A 373 -9.97 -9.26 24.81
C ALA A 373 -11.47 -8.90 24.72
N SER A 374 -12.16 -8.78 25.85
CA SER A 374 -13.57 -8.38 25.91
C SER A 374 -13.78 -6.97 25.36
N THR A 375 -12.83 -6.05 25.61
CA THR A 375 -12.92 -4.68 25.10
C THR A 375 -12.88 -4.65 23.58
N VAL A 376 -11.91 -5.32 22.95
CA VAL A 376 -11.82 -5.35 21.48
C VAL A 376 -12.96 -6.17 20.86
N GLN A 377 -13.38 -7.27 21.50
CA GLN A 377 -14.53 -8.06 21.05
C GLN A 377 -15.81 -7.21 21.02
N LYS A 378 -16.10 -6.45 22.08
CA LYS A 378 -17.25 -5.54 22.11
C LYS A 378 -17.18 -4.47 21.02
N ILE A 379 -15.99 -4.03 20.64
CA ILE A 379 -15.80 -3.07 19.55
C ILE A 379 -16.03 -3.74 18.19
N ARG A 380 -15.46 -4.93 17.97
CA ARG A 380 -15.66 -5.74 16.76
C ARG A 380 -17.12 -6.09 16.56
N ASP A 381 -17.83 -6.52 17.60
CA ASP A 381 -19.22 -7.00 17.49
C ASP A 381 -20.22 -5.88 17.19
N ARG A 382 -19.82 -4.61 17.37
CA ARG A 382 -20.56 -3.44 16.87
C ARG A 382 -20.42 -3.24 15.36
N CYS A 383 -19.43 -3.87 14.72
CA CYS A 383 -19.24 -3.79 13.28
C CYS A 383 -20.29 -4.66 12.58
N ALA A 384 -21.14 -4.03 11.77
CA ALA A 384 -22.18 -4.73 11.01
C ALA A 384 -21.60 -5.75 10.01
N TYR A 385 -20.34 -5.59 9.59
CA TYR A 385 -19.68 -6.46 8.61
C TYR A 385 -19.59 -7.93 9.06
N GLY A 386 -19.55 -8.18 10.38
CA GLY A 386 -19.53 -9.55 10.92
C GLY A 386 -20.89 -10.24 10.99
N TRP A 387 -21.98 -9.56 10.65
CA TRP A 387 -23.34 -10.06 10.81
C TRP A 387 -23.98 -10.35 9.44
N VAL A 388 -24.45 -11.58 9.27
CA VAL A 388 -25.18 -12.00 8.06
C VAL A 388 -26.59 -12.42 8.47
N GLN A 389 -27.61 -11.67 8.06
CA GLN A 389 -29.01 -12.04 8.28
C GLN A 389 -29.42 -13.07 7.23
N LEU A 390 -29.35 -14.35 7.57
CA LEU A 390 -29.63 -15.45 6.63
C LEU A 390 -31.01 -15.36 5.97
N LYS A 391 -32.01 -14.83 6.68
CA LYS A 391 -33.36 -14.59 6.15
C LYS A 391 -33.40 -13.62 4.95
N ASP A 392 -32.43 -12.72 4.82
CA ASP A 392 -32.35 -11.76 3.72
C ASP A 392 -31.69 -12.40 2.48
N LEU A 393 -31.01 -13.54 2.66
CA LEU A 393 -30.34 -14.30 1.60
C LEU A 393 -31.14 -15.52 1.14
N ILE A 394 -32.05 -16.03 1.96
CA ILE A 394 -32.86 -17.20 1.65
C ILE A 394 -34.24 -16.73 1.18
N VAL A 395 -34.50 -16.87 -0.12
CA VAL A 395 -35.88 -16.84 -0.63
C VAL A 395 -36.55 -18.14 -0.16
N THR A 396 -37.49 -18.04 0.76
CA THR A 396 -38.35 -19.17 1.12
C THR A 396 -39.25 -19.44 -0.08
N ILE A 397 -38.98 -20.54 -0.79
CA ILE A 397 -39.80 -21.03 -1.91
C ILE A 397 -41.02 -21.77 -1.35
#